data_AF-A0A256XEI7-F1
#
_entry.id   AF-A0A256XEI7-F1
#
_cell.length_a   1.000
_cell.length_b   1.000
_cell.length_c   1.000
_cell.angle_alpha   90.00
_cell.angle_beta   90.00
_cell.angle_gamma   90.00
#
_symmetry.space_group_name_H-M   'P 1'
#
loop_
_entity.id
_entity.type
_entity.pdbx_description
1 polymer ?
#
loop_
_entity_poly.entity_id
_entity_poly.type
_entity_poly.pdbx_seq_one_letter_code
_entity_poly.pdbx_strand_id
1 'polypeptide(L)'
;MDLKQLDEPDKTRALARHNLYVSFMELARVKQAIYEGSLMNMLSRRLRSHPQLFSGLGALMKHNKWLSELDRITRKAPFYYLGSEAHQRTEVLNVKQRLKRVKSERTIRMPPFGDVPLELTSMYPFVSYMAPTSVKIDEVYARIRDIDRIRAMMDYQFVPGAGDLIPKKARIKKSRKTGRMRWVYEGDELIASLRASDNWIIPKTKLIKGLHELIPNPLLRVVIDDEAKPFVSEGKSVFCKFVLEIDDNLRCMDEVLVVDVNDELIRGGTLHLSPREVRDFSKGMAVRVR
;
A
#
# COMPACT_ATOMS: atom_id res chain seq x y z
N MET A 1 18.20 45.92 -1.75
CA MET A 1 18.41 46.33 -3.15
C MET A 1 17.64 45.38 -4.04
N ASP A 2 16.95 45.91 -5.04
CA ASP A 2 16.31 45.09 -6.07
C ASP A 2 17.39 44.36 -6.89
N LEU A 3 17.15 43.12 -7.33
CA LEU A 3 18.14 42.27 -8.00
C LEU A 3 18.69 42.93 -9.28
N LYS A 4 17.88 43.79 -9.89
CA LYS A 4 18.23 44.59 -11.08
C LYS A 4 19.25 45.70 -10.82
N GLN A 5 19.49 46.06 -9.55
CA GLN A 5 20.36 47.17 -9.15
C GLN A 5 21.75 46.71 -8.69
N LEU A 6 22.01 45.39 -8.66
CA LEU A 6 23.32 44.84 -8.31
C LEU A 6 24.27 44.89 -9.51
N ASP A 7 25.57 44.95 -9.23
CA ASP A 7 26.61 44.77 -10.25
C ASP A 7 26.63 43.32 -10.77
N GLU A 8 27.25 43.08 -11.94
CA GLU A 8 27.20 41.76 -12.57
C GLU A 8 27.81 40.62 -11.70
N PRO A 9 28.91 40.81 -10.95
CA PRO A 9 29.42 39.80 -10.02
C PRO A 9 28.44 39.46 -8.88
N ASP A 10 27.88 40.47 -8.20
CA ASP A 10 26.96 40.20 -7.09
C ASP A 10 25.60 39.69 -7.57
N LYS A 11 25.14 40.16 -8.73
CA LYS A 11 23.93 39.65 -9.39
C LYS A 11 24.08 38.19 -9.80
N THR A 12 25.23 37.81 -10.38
CA THR A 12 25.54 36.42 -10.70
C THR A 12 25.56 35.56 -9.45
N ARG A 13 26.22 36.03 -8.37
CA ARG A 13 26.28 35.33 -7.08
C ARG A 13 24.87 35.17 -6.47
N ALA A 14 24.04 36.22 -6.53
CA ALA A 14 22.67 36.20 -6.02
C ALA A 14 21.78 35.22 -6.79
N LEU A 15 21.85 35.23 -8.13
CA LEU A 15 21.12 34.28 -8.98
C LEU A 15 21.57 32.84 -8.77
N ALA A 16 22.88 32.60 -8.66
CA ALA A 16 23.42 31.27 -8.37
C ALA A 16 22.93 30.76 -7.01
N ARG A 17 22.95 31.61 -5.98
CA ARG A 17 22.43 31.26 -4.64
C ARG A 17 20.93 30.97 -4.67
N HIS A 18 20.15 31.77 -5.41
CA HIS A 18 18.73 31.52 -5.59
C HIS A 18 18.47 30.17 -6.29
N ASN A 19 19.16 29.90 -7.39
CA ASN A 19 19.03 28.64 -8.13
C ASN A 19 19.37 27.43 -7.25
N LEU A 20 20.45 27.51 -6.47
CA LEU A 20 20.84 26.46 -5.55
C LEU A 20 19.77 26.21 -4.48
N TYR A 21 19.20 27.29 -3.91
CA TYR A 21 18.10 27.21 -2.96
C TYR A 21 16.88 26.52 -3.57
N VAL A 22 16.50 26.90 -4.81
CA VAL A 22 15.38 26.28 -5.52
C VAL A 22 15.65 24.79 -5.78
N SER A 23 16.86 24.40 -6.18
CA SER A 23 17.24 23.00 -6.38
C SER A 23 17.11 22.17 -5.10
N PHE A 24 17.65 22.64 -3.98
CA PHE A 24 17.54 21.92 -2.70
C PHE A 24 16.10 21.85 -2.20
N MET A 25 15.33 22.92 -2.41
CA MET A 25 13.91 22.95 -2.05
C MET A 25 13.11 21.93 -2.89
N GLU A 26 13.38 21.77 -4.18
CA GLU A 26 12.74 20.73 -5.00
C GLU A 26 13.16 19.32 -4.56
N LEU A 27 14.44 19.08 -4.22
CA LEU A 27 14.86 17.80 -3.66
C LEU A 27 14.14 17.48 -2.34
N ALA A 28 13.96 18.47 -1.47
CA ALA A 28 13.21 18.31 -0.23
C ALA A 28 11.73 17.97 -0.50
N ARG A 29 11.09 18.64 -1.49
CA ARG A 29 9.72 18.32 -1.92
C ARG A 29 9.59 16.90 -2.45
N VAL A 30 10.54 16.44 -3.26
CA VAL A 30 10.57 15.06 -3.77
C VAL A 30 10.67 14.06 -2.61
N LYS A 31 11.59 14.27 -1.67
CA LYS A 31 11.75 13.41 -0.48
C LYS A 31 10.49 13.38 0.37
N GLN A 32 9.85 14.53 0.58
CA GLN A 32 8.60 14.62 1.32
C GLN A 32 7.46 13.85 0.61
N ALA A 33 7.35 13.99 -0.72
CA ALA A 33 6.36 13.27 -1.50
C ALA A 33 6.56 11.75 -1.46
N ILE A 34 7.82 11.28 -1.42
CA ILE A 34 8.14 9.86 -1.20
C ILE A 34 7.69 9.42 0.20
N TYR A 35 8.02 10.20 1.23
CA TYR A 35 7.68 9.89 2.63
C TYR A 35 6.16 9.78 2.85
N GLU A 36 5.39 10.69 2.26
CA GLU A 36 3.92 10.71 2.33
C GLU A 36 3.24 9.69 1.40
N GLY A 37 3.96 9.18 0.41
CA GLY A 37 3.39 8.35 -0.65
C GLY A 37 2.58 9.16 -1.67
N SER A 38 2.89 10.44 -1.86
CA SER A 38 2.24 11.35 -2.80
C SER A 38 3.08 11.62 -4.06
N LEU A 39 4.21 10.92 -4.26
CA LEU A 39 5.14 11.12 -5.38
C LEU A 39 4.42 11.15 -6.73
N MET A 40 3.56 10.16 -7.02
CA MET A 40 2.83 10.12 -8.28
C MET A 40 1.91 11.33 -8.43
N ASN A 41 1.22 11.78 -7.36
CA ASN A 41 0.40 13.00 -7.38
C ASN A 41 1.24 14.24 -7.69
N MET A 42 2.44 14.33 -7.12
CA MET A 42 3.38 15.40 -7.40
C MET A 42 3.82 15.37 -8.87
N LEU A 43 4.20 14.21 -9.41
CA LEU A 43 4.61 14.05 -10.81
C LEU A 43 3.48 14.44 -11.78
N SER A 44 2.26 13.95 -11.53
CA SER A 44 1.08 14.32 -12.33
C SER A 44 0.87 15.84 -12.37
N ARG A 45 1.11 16.58 -11.29
CA ARG A 45 0.97 18.04 -11.28
C ARG A 45 2.16 18.75 -11.94
N ARG A 46 3.38 18.34 -11.61
CA ARG A 46 4.61 19.01 -12.04
C ARG A 46 4.89 18.81 -13.52
N LEU A 47 4.70 17.60 -14.04
CA LEU A 47 5.06 17.26 -15.42
C LEU A 47 4.08 17.82 -16.46
N ARG A 48 2.96 18.42 -16.03
CA ARG A 48 2.05 19.17 -16.90
C ARG A 48 2.50 20.61 -17.19
N SER A 49 3.60 21.07 -16.59
CA SER A 49 4.10 22.43 -16.79
C SER A 49 4.66 22.70 -18.18
N HIS A 50 5.05 21.66 -18.93
CA HIS A 50 5.57 21.80 -20.30
C HIS A 50 5.26 20.54 -21.13
N PRO A 51 4.95 20.66 -22.44
CA PRO A 51 4.61 19.51 -23.29
C PRO A 51 5.65 18.38 -23.29
N GLN A 52 6.95 18.71 -23.30
CA GLN A 52 8.02 17.70 -23.26
C GLN A 52 8.11 16.96 -21.92
N LEU A 53 7.80 17.63 -20.80
CA LEU A 53 7.73 16.97 -19.50
C LEU A 53 6.53 16.02 -19.43
N PHE A 54 5.40 16.42 -20.03
CA PHE A 54 4.21 15.57 -20.10
C PHE A 54 4.47 14.34 -20.99
N SER A 55 5.18 14.50 -22.09
CA SER A 55 5.68 13.38 -22.91
C SER A 55 6.56 12.43 -22.09
N GLY A 56 7.47 12.98 -21.26
CA GLY A 56 8.29 12.22 -20.33
C GLY A 56 7.47 11.39 -19.32
N LEU A 57 6.36 11.95 -18.79
CA LEU A 57 5.44 11.18 -17.94
C LEU A 57 4.83 10.00 -18.71
N GLY A 58 4.41 10.22 -19.95
CA GLY A 58 3.90 9.14 -20.82
C GLY A 58 4.95 8.05 -21.08
N ALA A 59 6.21 8.43 -21.30
CA ALA A 59 7.31 7.49 -21.46
C ALA A 59 7.56 6.66 -20.19
N LEU A 60 7.58 7.30 -19.01
CA LEU A 60 7.71 6.60 -17.72
C LEU A 60 6.58 5.57 -17.52
N MET A 61 5.35 5.93 -17.87
CA MET A 61 4.19 5.05 -17.70
C MET A 61 4.20 3.82 -18.62
N LYS A 62 5.06 3.77 -19.66
CA LYS A 62 5.28 2.54 -20.44
C LYS A 62 5.95 1.43 -19.62
N HIS A 63 6.67 1.79 -18.55
CA HIS A 63 7.36 0.86 -17.65
C HIS A 63 6.54 0.52 -16.40
N ASN A 64 5.23 0.78 -16.43
CA ASN A 64 4.36 0.63 -15.27
C ASN A 64 4.35 -0.77 -14.63
N LYS A 65 4.48 -1.85 -15.40
CA LYS A 65 4.51 -3.22 -14.89
C LYS A 65 5.69 -3.41 -13.93
N TRP A 66 6.90 -3.07 -14.40
CA TRP A 66 8.10 -3.13 -13.59
C TRP A 66 8.03 -2.20 -12.37
N LEU A 67 7.60 -0.96 -12.56
CA LEU A 67 7.42 -0.02 -11.45
C LEU A 67 6.41 -0.54 -10.40
N SER A 68 5.38 -1.27 -10.84
CA SER A 68 4.33 -1.78 -9.94
C SER A 68 4.80 -2.90 -9.02
N GLU A 69 5.89 -3.60 -9.38
CA GLU A 69 6.54 -4.62 -8.54
C GLU A 69 7.24 -3.96 -7.34
N LEU A 70 7.81 -2.77 -7.55
CA LEU A 70 8.52 -2.01 -6.53
C LEU A 70 7.59 -1.18 -5.65
N ASP A 71 6.38 -0.91 -6.14
CA ASP A 71 5.48 0.03 -5.50
C ASP A 71 4.80 -0.53 -4.24
N ARG A 72 4.43 0.38 -3.34
CA ARG A 72 3.67 0.06 -2.13
C ARG A 72 2.23 -0.25 -2.48
N ILE A 73 1.65 -1.27 -1.85
CA ILE A 73 0.24 -1.59 -2.04
C ILE A 73 -0.72 -0.59 -1.38
N THR A 74 -0.29 0.02 -0.26
CA THR A 74 -1.06 1.02 0.48
C THR A 74 -0.21 2.24 0.82
N ARG A 75 -0.84 3.42 0.89
CA ARG A 75 -0.20 4.70 1.15
C ARG A 75 -1.02 5.56 2.12
N LYS A 76 -0.36 6.57 2.70
CA LYS A 76 -1.03 7.58 3.55
C LYS A 76 -1.73 8.65 2.71
N ALA A 77 -1.11 9.06 1.61
CA ALA A 77 -1.65 10.09 0.74
C ALA A 77 -2.87 9.58 -0.05
N PRO A 78 -3.88 10.43 -0.27
CA PRO A 78 -5.04 10.13 -1.11
C PRO A 78 -4.65 9.88 -2.57
N PHE A 79 -5.48 9.12 -3.29
CA PHE A 79 -5.32 8.95 -4.73
C PHE A 79 -6.03 10.08 -5.47
N TYR A 80 -5.28 10.85 -6.26
CA TYR A 80 -5.84 11.92 -7.09
C TYR A 80 -5.96 11.50 -8.54
N TYR A 81 -7.19 11.43 -9.05
CA TYR A 81 -7.44 11.22 -10.46
C TYR A 81 -7.41 12.54 -11.22
N LEU A 82 -6.21 12.95 -11.66
CA LEU A 82 -5.97 14.24 -12.32
C LEU A 82 -6.00 14.17 -13.86
N GLY A 83 -5.97 12.98 -14.44
CA GLY A 83 -6.03 12.79 -15.89
C GLY A 83 -5.82 11.34 -16.31
N SER A 84 -5.84 11.11 -17.62
CA SER A 84 -5.85 9.77 -18.22
C SER A 84 -4.61 8.93 -17.89
N GLU A 85 -3.46 9.55 -17.59
CA GLU A 85 -2.23 8.86 -17.19
C GLU A 85 -2.43 8.02 -15.92
N ALA A 86 -3.40 8.40 -15.07
CA ALA A 86 -3.71 7.67 -13.86
C ALA A 86 -4.06 6.20 -14.14
N HIS A 87 -4.62 5.87 -15.31
CA HIS A 87 -4.90 4.47 -15.69
C HIS A 87 -3.66 3.59 -15.78
N GLN A 88 -2.50 4.19 -15.98
CA GLN A 88 -1.22 3.50 -16.12
C GLN A 88 -0.40 3.56 -14.83
N ARG A 89 -0.91 4.18 -13.77
CA ARG A 89 -0.24 4.21 -12.47
C ARG A 89 -0.13 2.81 -11.87
N THR A 90 0.98 2.60 -11.17
CA THR A 90 1.32 1.37 -10.47
C THR A 90 0.26 0.96 -9.45
N GLU A 91 -0.29 1.92 -8.70
CA GLU A 91 -1.36 1.65 -7.73
C GLU A 91 -2.61 1.09 -8.42
N VAL A 92 -2.94 1.59 -9.60
CA VAL A 92 -4.13 1.16 -10.36
C VAL A 92 -3.95 -0.24 -10.90
N LEU A 93 -2.75 -0.59 -11.37
CA LEU A 93 -2.43 -1.95 -11.82
C LEU A 93 -2.56 -2.95 -10.68
N ASN A 94 -1.92 -2.66 -9.54
CA ASN A 94 -1.95 -3.53 -8.37
C ASN A 94 -3.37 -3.68 -7.81
N VAL A 95 -4.13 -2.59 -7.72
CA VAL A 95 -5.55 -2.61 -7.27
C VAL A 95 -6.40 -3.44 -8.23
N LYS A 96 -6.29 -3.24 -9.55
CA LYS A 96 -7.05 -4.03 -10.53
C LYS A 96 -6.75 -5.52 -10.43
N GLN A 97 -5.49 -5.88 -10.17
CA GLN A 97 -5.13 -7.28 -9.97
C GLN A 97 -5.78 -7.87 -8.70
N ARG A 98 -5.86 -7.09 -7.60
CA ARG A 98 -6.53 -7.54 -6.37
C ARG A 98 -8.04 -7.53 -6.44
N LEU A 99 -8.64 -6.63 -7.22
CA LEU A 99 -10.09 -6.61 -7.44
C LEU A 99 -10.60 -7.93 -8.04
N LYS A 100 -9.79 -8.61 -8.85
CA LYS A 100 -10.11 -9.95 -9.39
C LYS A 100 -10.32 -11.02 -8.31
N ARG A 101 -9.82 -10.79 -7.08
CA ARG A 101 -9.95 -11.74 -5.96
C ARG A 101 -11.33 -11.72 -5.30
N VAL A 102 -12.09 -10.65 -5.53
CA VAL A 102 -13.36 -10.41 -4.83
C VAL A 102 -14.51 -10.57 -5.80
N LYS A 103 -15.47 -11.43 -5.45
CA LYS A 103 -16.74 -11.57 -6.16
C LYS A 103 -17.80 -10.73 -5.42
N SER A 104 -18.44 -9.81 -6.13
CA SER A 104 -19.55 -9.03 -5.59
C SER A 104 -20.55 -8.69 -6.69
N GLU A 105 -21.83 -8.80 -6.38
CA GLU A 105 -22.94 -8.43 -7.27
C GLU A 105 -23.18 -6.92 -7.28
N ARG A 106 -22.64 -6.19 -6.29
CA ARG A 106 -22.87 -4.76 -6.12
C ARG A 106 -21.56 -4.02 -6.29
N THR A 107 -21.48 -3.24 -7.36
CA THR A 107 -20.28 -2.46 -7.70
C THR A 107 -20.61 -0.99 -7.91
N ILE A 108 -19.58 -0.16 -7.82
CA ILE A 108 -19.64 1.26 -8.14
C ILE A 108 -18.49 1.63 -9.07
N ARG A 109 -18.80 2.45 -10.08
CA ARG A 109 -17.80 2.91 -11.04
C ARG A 109 -16.88 3.94 -10.39
N MET A 110 -15.60 3.62 -10.27
CA MET A 110 -14.55 4.50 -9.76
C MET A 110 -13.37 4.51 -10.75
N PRO A 111 -13.36 5.38 -11.78
CA PRO A 111 -12.20 5.53 -12.64
C PRO A 111 -10.95 5.93 -11.84
N PRO A 112 -9.72 5.55 -12.21
CA PRO A 112 -9.37 4.62 -13.27
C PRO A 112 -9.49 3.13 -12.85
N PHE A 113 -9.93 2.83 -11.62
CA PHE A 113 -10.00 1.46 -11.08
C PHE A 113 -11.06 0.60 -11.79
N GLY A 114 -12.13 1.20 -12.31
CA GLY A 114 -13.21 0.50 -12.98
C GLY A 114 -14.36 0.25 -12.02
N ASP A 115 -14.95 -0.93 -12.06
CA ASP A 115 -16.07 -1.30 -11.20
C ASP A 115 -15.54 -1.90 -9.90
N VAL A 116 -15.82 -1.21 -8.79
CA VAL A 116 -15.30 -1.56 -7.46
C VAL A 116 -16.42 -2.13 -6.61
N PRO A 117 -16.27 -3.32 -6.00
CA PRO A 117 -17.22 -3.86 -5.03
C PRO A 117 -17.55 -2.87 -3.91
N LEU A 118 -18.83 -2.69 -3.58
CA LEU A 118 -19.25 -1.75 -2.53
C LEU A 118 -18.61 -2.07 -1.18
N GLU A 119 -18.34 -3.36 -0.93
CA GLU A 119 -17.69 -3.88 0.27
C GLU A 119 -16.29 -3.30 0.49
N LEU A 120 -15.56 -2.97 -0.59
CA LEU A 120 -14.16 -2.51 -0.56
C LEU A 120 -14.01 -0.99 -0.51
N THR A 121 -15.10 -0.23 -0.72
CA THR A 121 -15.08 1.25 -0.78
C THR A 121 -14.49 1.92 0.46
N SER A 122 -14.38 1.17 1.56
CA SER A 122 -13.77 1.62 2.81
C SER A 122 -12.27 1.39 2.94
N MET A 123 -11.63 0.69 2.01
CA MET A 123 -10.19 0.50 2.00
C MET A 123 -9.47 1.52 1.13
N TYR A 124 -8.17 1.72 1.39
CA TYR A 124 -7.29 2.36 0.41
C TYR A 124 -7.25 1.55 -0.91
N PRO A 125 -7.23 2.23 -2.08
CA PRO A 125 -7.26 3.68 -2.26
C PRO A 125 -8.67 4.31 -2.24
N PHE A 126 -9.73 3.50 -2.26
CA PHE A 126 -11.11 3.93 -2.46
C PHE A 126 -11.64 4.91 -1.41
N VAL A 127 -11.30 4.71 -0.14
CA VAL A 127 -11.72 5.58 0.97
C VAL A 127 -11.15 6.99 0.88
N SER A 128 -10.03 7.14 0.17
CA SER A 128 -9.27 8.38 0.01
C SER A 128 -9.12 8.74 -1.47
N TYR A 129 -10.07 8.31 -2.30
CA TYR A 129 -10.10 8.57 -3.72
C TYR A 129 -10.73 9.94 -3.99
N MET A 130 -10.03 10.79 -4.74
CA MET A 130 -10.52 12.09 -5.17
C MET A 130 -10.47 12.20 -6.69
N ALA A 131 -11.59 12.62 -7.27
CA ALA A 131 -11.75 12.81 -8.70
C ALA A 131 -12.68 13.99 -8.99
N PRO A 132 -12.66 14.53 -10.23
CA PRO A 132 -13.54 15.63 -10.62
C PRO A 132 -15.02 15.28 -10.46
N THR A 133 -15.39 14.02 -10.69
CA THR A 133 -16.75 13.52 -10.46
C THR A 133 -16.83 12.94 -9.06
N SER A 134 -17.70 13.54 -8.24
CA SER A 134 -17.98 13.05 -6.89
C SER A 134 -18.65 11.69 -6.93
N VAL A 135 -18.03 10.70 -6.29
CA VAL A 135 -18.69 9.43 -5.96
C VAL A 135 -19.29 9.62 -4.57
N LYS A 136 -20.61 9.43 -4.42
CA LYS A 136 -21.28 9.54 -3.11
C LYS A 136 -21.04 8.30 -2.26
N ILE A 137 -19.80 8.13 -1.79
CA ILE A 137 -19.39 6.93 -1.05
C ILE A 137 -20.20 6.79 0.25
N ASP A 138 -20.56 7.89 0.91
CA ASP A 138 -21.31 7.86 2.18
C ASP A 138 -22.71 7.24 2.06
N GLU A 139 -23.40 7.44 0.93
CA GLU A 139 -24.71 6.80 0.68
C GLU A 139 -24.57 5.28 0.46
N VAL A 140 -23.41 4.84 -0.05
CA VAL A 140 -23.04 3.43 -0.20
C VAL A 140 -22.71 2.80 1.16
N TYR A 141 -22.09 3.58 2.07
CA TYR A 141 -21.62 3.07 3.36
C TYR A 141 -22.73 2.46 4.21
N ALA A 142 -23.94 3.00 4.13
CA ALA A 142 -25.08 2.57 4.95
C ALA A 142 -25.68 1.21 4.54
N ARG A 143 -25.38 0.72 3.33
CA ARG A 143 -26.11 -0.41 2.71
C ARG A 143 -25.45 -1.78 2.86
N ILE A 144 -24.23 -1.83 3.40
CA ILE A 144 -23.42 -3.06 3.48
C ILE A 144 -23.10 -3.35 4.95
N ARG A 145 -23.35 -4.60 5.39
CA ARG A 145 -23.01 -5.02 6.75
C ARG A 145 -21.49 -5.03 6.91
N ASP A 146 -21.02 -4.66 8.10
CA ASP A 146 -19.58 -4.62 8.39
C ASP A 146 -18.90 -5.97 8.20
N ILE A 147 -19.60 -7.07 8.50
CA ILE A 147 -19.07 -8.43 8.31
C ILE A 147 -18.80 -8.74 6.85
N ASP A 148 -19.69 -8.33 5.94
CA ASP A 148 -19.53 -8.56 4.49
C ASP A 148 -18.35 -7.74 3.96
N ARG A 149 -18.15 -6.53 4.51
CA ARG A 149 -16.95 -5.73 4.21
C ARG A 149 -15.68 -6.44 4.59
N ILE A 150 -15.55 -6.83 5.87
CA ILE A 150 -14.31 -7.42 6.36
C ILE A 150 -13.97 -8.71 5.60
N ARG A 151 -14.98 -9.53 5.27
CA ARG A 151 -14.78 -10.74 4.47
C ARG A 151 -14.28 -10.44 3.06
N ALA A 152 -14.89 -9.49 2.36
CA ALA A 152 -14.39 -9.05 1.05
C ALA A 152 -12.99 -8.41 1.13
N MET A 153 -12.71 -7.66 2.20
CA MET A 153 -11.40 -7.05 2.45
C MET A 153 -10.31 -8.10 2.66
N MET A 154 -10.62 -9.20 3.36
CA MET A 154 -9.72 -10.36 3.49
C MET A 154 -9.42 -10.97 2.12
N ASP A 155 -10.44 -11.20 1.30
CA ASP A 155 -10.27 -11.75 -0.05
C ASP A 155 -9.40 -10.85 -0.94
N TYR A 156 -9.65 -9.54 -0.87
CA TYR A 156 -8.88 -8.53 -1.59
C TYR A 156 -7.40 -8.53 -1.16
N GLN A 157 -7.16 -8.46 0.15
CA GLN A 157 -5.82 -8.29 0.70
C GLN A 157 -4.97 -9.55 0.52
N PHE A 158 -5.51 -10.71 0.86
CA PHE A 158 -4.76 -11.97 0.93
C PHE A 158 -4.98 -12.79 -0.34
N VAL A 159 -6.05 -13.60 -0.38
CA VAL A 159 -6.41 -14.48 -1.49
C VAL A 159 -7.93 -14.71 -1.52
N PRO A 160 -8.52 -15.13 -2.66
CA PRO A 160 -9.92 -15.57 -2.67
C PRO A 160 -10.19 -16.66 -1.62
N GLY A 161 -11.24 -16.51 -0.81
CA GLY A 161 -11.61 -17.45 0.25
C GLY A 161 -11.03 -17.09 1.63
N ALA A 162 -10.09 -16.15 1.71
CA ALA A 162 -9.58 -15.67 3.00
C ALA A 162 -10.66 -15.03 3.88
N GLY A 163 -11.75 -14.53 3.28
CA GLY A 163 -12.93 -14.06 3.99
C GLY A 163 -13.62 -15.13 4.83
N ASP A 164 -13.48 -16.42 4.49
CA ASP A 164 -14.08 -17.52 5.26
C ASP A 164 -13.45 -17.69 6.65
N LEU A 165 -12.22 -17.23 6.83
CA LEU A 165 -11.53 -17.20 8.13
C LEU A 165 -12.15 -16.22 9.12
N ILE A 166 -13.04 -15.33 8.66
CA ILE A 166 -13.79 -14.42 9.54
C ILE A 166 -15.14 -15.07 9.87
N PRO A 167 -15.37 -15.51 11.12
CA PRO A 167 -16.61 -16.19 11.49
C PRO A 167 -17.84 -15.34 11.23
N LYS A 168 -18.95 -15.96 10.81
CA LYS A 168 -20.21 -15.23 10.53
C LYS A 168 -20.75 -14.45 11.75
N LYS A 169 -20.42 -14.90 12.96
CA LYS A 169 -20.79 -14.26 14.23
C LYS A 169 -19.67 -13.39 14.82
N ALA A 170 -18.63 -13.08 14.05
CA ALA A 170 -17.52 -12.25 14.52
C ALA A 170 -18.02 -10.88 14.99
N ARG A 171 -17.53 -10.44 16.15
CA ARG A 171 -17.91 -9.16 16.74
C ARG A 171 -16.98 -8.07 16.24
N ILE A 172 -17.54 -7.11 15.50
CA ILE A 172 -16.79 -5.98 14.93
C ILE A 172 -16.98 -4.76 15.81
N LYS A 173 -15.90 -4.34 16.48
CA LYS A 173 -15.92 -3.14 17.33
C LYS A 173 -15.49 -1.92 16.50
N LYS A 174 -16.30 -0.87 16.59
CA LYS A 174 -16.07 0.43 15.95
C LYS A 174 -15.42 1.43 16.91
N SER A 175 -14.72 2.40 16.35
CA SER A 175 -14.23 3.56 17.09
C SER A 175 -15.40 4.42 17.55
N ARG A 176 -15.51 4.68 18.86
CA ARG A 176 -16.58 5.54 19.44
C ARG A 176 -16.66 6.92 18.78
N LYS A 177 -15.51 7.54 18.49
CA LYS A 177 -15.44 8.90 17.91
C LYS A 177 -15.86 8.99 16.43
N THR A 178 -15.59 7.96 15.63
CA THR A 178 -15.63 8.07 14.16
C THR A 178 -16.54 7.04 13.50
N GLY A 179 -17.07 6.07 14.25
CA GLY A 179 -17.86 4.98 13.69
C GLY A 179 -17.08 3.99 12.81
N ARG A 180 -15.78 4.20 12.57
CA ARG A 180 -14.96 3.32 11.72
C ARG A 180 -14.72 1.97 12.40
N MET A 181 -14.73 0.89 11.61
CA MET A 181 -14.35 -0.47 12.06
C MET A 181 -12.90 -0.49 12.54
N ARG A 182 -12.60 -1.23 13.61
CA ARG A 182 -11.28 -1.21 14.25
C ARG A 182 -10.76 -2.56 14.70
N TRP A 183 -11.62 -3.37 15.28
CA TRP A 183 -11.21 -4.63 15.89
C TRP A 183 -12.24 -5.71 15.54
N VAL A 184 -11.74 -6.87 15.16
CA VAL A 184 -12.53 -8.05 14.81
C VAL A 184 -12.24 -9.12 15.85
N TYR A 185 -13.29 -9.56 16.53
CA TYR A 185 -13.19 -10.58 17.57
C TYR A 185 -13.93 -11.84 17.16
N GLU A 186 -13.37 -12.99 17.56
CA GLU A 186 -14.08 -14.27 17.63
C GLU A 186 -14.26 -14.63 19.11
N GLY A 187 -15.50 -14.55 19.59
CA GLY A 187 -15.76 -14.52 21.04
C GLY A 187 -15.06 -13.32 21.69
N ASP A 188 -14.13 -13.61 22.59
CA ASP A 188 -13.31 -12.63 23.30
C ASP A 188 -11.90 -12.44 22.72
N GLU A 189 -11.51 -13.28 21.76
CA GLU A 189 -10.19 -13.25 21.15
C GLU A 189 -10.13 -12.25 19.99
N LEU A 190 -9.15 -11.35 20.02
CA LEU A 190 -8.90 -10.40 18.93
C LEU A 190 -8.17 -11.11 17.78
N ILE A 191 -8.87 -11.34 16.66
CA ILE A 191 -8.31 -12.04 15.49
C ILE A 191 -7.74 -11.09 14.44
N ALA A 192 -8.22 -9.85 14.38
CA ALA A 192 -7.70 -8.83 13.47
C ALA A 192 -7.95 -7.40 13.96
N SER A 193 -7.11 -6.48 13.50
CA SER A 193 -7.32 -5.03 13.68
C SER A 193 -7.27 -4.31 12.34
N LEU A 194 -8.06 -3.25 12.17
CA LEU A 194 -8.05 -2.41 10.97
C LEU A 194 -7.22 -1.15 11.22
N ARG A 195 -6.25 -0.90 10.34
CA ARG A 195 -5.39 0.28 10.41
C ARG A 195 -6.19 1.56 10.12
N ALA A 196 -5.91 2.61 10.89
CA ALA A 196 -6.72 3.84 10.87
C ALA A 196 -6.75 4.63 9.58
N SER A 197 -5.64 4.60 8.86
CA SER A 197 -5.40 5.41 7.68
C SER A 197 -6.11 4.86 6.45
N ASP A 198 -6.10 3.53 6.29
CA ASP A 198 -6.38 2.84 5.03
C ASP A 198 -7.33 1.64 5.19
N ASN A 199 -7.78 1.35 6.42
CA ASN A 199 -8.54 0.15 6.80
C ASN A 199 -7.85 -1.17 6.40
N TRP A 200 -6.53 -1.17 6.21
CA TRP A 200 -5.77 -2.39 5.95
C TRP A 200 -5.92 -3.36 7.12
N ILE A 201 -6.15 -4.64 6.81
CA ILE A 201 -6.33 -5.66 7.84
C ILE A 201 -4.96 -6.07 8.37
N ILE A 202 -4.80 -5.97 9.67
CA ILE A 202 -3.62 -6.45 10.40
C ILE A 202 -4.06 -7.71 11.16
N PRO A 203 -3.68 -8.92 10.67
CA PRO A 203 -4.07 -10.17 11.30
C PRO A 203 -3.35 -10.36 12.64
N LYS A 204 -3.99 -11.08 13.56
CA LYS A 204 -3.41 -11.53 14.84
C LYS A 204 -3.13 -13.01 14.79
N THR A 205 -2.44 -13.54 15.80
CA THR A 205 -1.90 -14.90 15.84
C THR A 205 -2.86 -15.96 15.31
N LYS A 206 -4.11 -16.00 15.77
CA LYS A 206 -5.10 -16.95 15.29
C LYS A 206 -5.41 -16.83 13.80
N LEU A 207 -5.62 -15.60 13.31
CA LEU A 207 -5.87 -15.37 11.90
C LEU A 207 -4.62 -15.62 11.04
N ILE A 208 -3.42 -15.34 11.55
CA ILE A 208 -2.16 -15.66 10.88
C ILE A 208 -2.03 -17.17 10.69
N LYS A 209 -2.33 -17.97 11.72
CA LYS A 209 -2.37 -19.44 11.62
C LYS A 209 -3.38 -19.91 10.58
N GLY A 210 -4.62 -19.40 10.64
CA GLY A 210 -5.63 -19.75 9.65
C GLY A 210 -5.27 -19.34 8.21
N LEU A 211 -4.55 -18.22 8.04
CA LEU A 211 -4.01 -17.82 6.74
C LEU A 211 -2.92 -18.77 6.26
N HIS A 212 -2.02 -19.20 7.14
CA HIS A 212 -0.96 -20.16 6.81
C HIS A 212 -1.51 -21.54 6.40
N GLU A 213 -2.53 -22.01 7.12
CA GLU A 213 -3.23 -23.27 6.80
C GLU A 213 -4.03 -23.20 5.49
N LEU A 214 -4.71 -22.06 5.23
CA LEU A 214 -5.54 -21.87 4.03
C LEU A 214 -4.70 -21.70 2.76
N ILE A 215 -3.60 -20.96 2.86
CA ILE A 215 -2.85 -20.48 1.70
C ILE A 215 -1.70 -21.44 1.46
N PRO A 216 -1.56 -22.05 0.26
CA PRO A 216 -0.43 -22.92 -0.02
C PRO A 216 0.88 -22.13 -0.21
N ASN A 217 2.00 -22.72 0.21
CA ASN A 217 3.34 -22.26 -0.18
C ASN A 217 3.44 -22.22 -1.73
N PRO A 218 4.02 -21.17 -2.34
CA PRO A 218 4.80 -20.08 -1.73
C PRO A 218 4.00 -18.82 -1.39
N LEU A 219 2.69 -18.79 -1.58
CA LEU A 219 1.93 -17.54 -1.48
C LEU A 219 1.99 -16.94 -0.08
N LEU A 220 2.25 -15.63 -0.01
CA LEU A 220 2.49 -14.84 1.20
C LEU A 220 3.70 -15.23 2.06
N ARG A 221 4.54 -16.19 1.64
CA ARG A 221 5.71 -16.61 2.42
C ARG A 221 6.88 -15.64 2.30
N VAL A 222 7.57 -15.49 3.41
CA VAL A 222 8.96 -15.04 3.50
C VAL A 222 9.71 -16.13 4.25
N VAL A 223 10.47 -16.94 3.52
CA VAL A 223 11.28 -18.03 4.07
C VAL A 223 12.56 -17.44 4.60
N ILE A 224 12.88 -17.71 5.86
CA ILE A 224 14.09 -17.19 6.50
C ILE A 224 15.09 -18.29 6.82
N ASP A 225 16.35 -17.89 6.92
CA ASP A 225 17.42 -18.71 7.45
C ASP A 225 17.18 -19.05 8.93
N ASP A 226 17.51 -20.27 9.34
CA ASP A 226 17.37 -20.76 10.71
C ASP A 226 18.18 -19.92 11.71
N GLU A 227 19.27 -19.27 11.29
CA GLU A 227 20.03 -18.30 12.10
C GLU A 227 19.14 -17.15 12.60
N ALA A 228 18.13 -16.76 11.82
CA ALA A 228 17.21 -15.69 12.20
C ALA A 228 16.01 -16.19 13.02
N LYS A 229 15.70 -17.50 13.02
CA LYS A 229 14.52 -18.09 13.67
C LYS A 229 14.38 -17.72 15.16
N PRO A 230 15.43 -17.76 16.01
CA PRO A 230 15.30 -17.38 17.43
C PRO A 230 14.87 -15.92 17.61
N PHE A 231 15.50 -15.00 16.87
CA PHE A 231 15.23 -13.56 16.96
C PHE A 231 13.83 -13.23 16.45
N VAL A 232 13.43 -13.81 15.34
CA VAL A 232 12.10 -13.61 14.76
C VAL A 232 11.03 -14.18 15.69
N SER A 233 11.27 -15.33 16.32
CA SER A 233 10.34 -15.90 17.31
C SER A 233 10.09 -14.96 18.49
N GLU A 234 11.10 -14.20 18.93
CA GLU A 234 10.99 -13.14 19.95
C GLU A 234 10.30 -11.86 19.45
N GLY A 235 9.95 -11.78 18.17
CA GLY A 235 9.30 -10.62 17.55
C GLY A 235 10.27 -9.58 16.99
N LYS A 236 11.56 -9.91 16.84
CA LYS A 236 12.52 -9.05 16.13
C LYS A 236 12.22 -9.05 14.63
N SER A 237 12.60 -7.98 13.95
CA SER A 237 12.37 -7.83 12.52
C SER A 237 13.29 -8.71 11.68
N VAL A 238 12.83 -9.14 10.50
CA VAL A 238 13.62 -9.88 9.51
C VAL A 238 14.41 -8.90 8.66
N PHE A 239 15.72 -9.12 8.52
CA PHE A 239 16.59 -8.36 7.62
C PHE A 239 16.78 -9.10 6.29
N CYS A 240 16.99 -8.36 5.20
CA CYS A 240 17.09 -8.92 3.84
C CYS A 240 18.10 -10.07 3.72
N LYS A 241 19.26 -9.95 4.37
CA LYS A 241 20.32 -10.99 4.34
C LYS A 241 19.90 -12.35 4.89
N PHE A 242 18.81 -12.42 5.66
CA PHE A 242 18.30 -13.66 6.24
C PHE A 242 17.10 -14.22 5.47
N VAL A 243 16.65 -13.56 4.40
CA VAL A 243 15.55 -14.07 3.57
C VAL A 243 16.13 -14.99 2.50
N LEU A 244 15.71 -16.25 2.52
CA LEU A 244 16.12 -17.26 1.54
C LEU A 244 15.20 -17.23 0.32
N GLU A 245 13.88 -17.21 0.55
CA GLU A 245 12.87 -17.18 -0.49
C GLU A 245 11.71 -16.23 -0.12
N ILE A 246 11.03 -15.71 -1.15
CA ILE A 246 9.92 -14.78 -0.97
C ILE A 246 8.96 -14.87 -2.16
N ASP A 247 7.66 -14.79 -1.90
CA ASP A 247 6.61 -14.74 -2.93
C ASP A 247 6.74 -13.50 -3.82
N ASP A 248 6.89 -13.72 -5.13
CA ASP A 248 7.00 -12.67 -6.15
C ASP A 248 5.75 -11.80 -6.31
N ASN A 249 4.60 -12.29 -5.86
CA ASN A 249 3.34 -11.57 -5.95
C ASN A 249 3.14 -10.56 -4.82
N LEU A 250 4.00 -10.60 -3.80
CA LEU A 250 3.97 -9.65 -2.70
C LEU A 250 4.38 -8.25 -3.16
N ARG A 251 3.86 -7.25 -2.46
CA ARG A 251 4.22 -5.84 -2.62
C ARG A 251 4.60 -5.26 -1.28
N CYS A 252 5.41 -4.19 -1.31
CA CYS A 252 5.74 -3.46 -0.10
C CYS A 252 4.44 -3.06 0.64
N MET A 253 4.42 -3.22 1.97
CA MET A 253 3.30 -3.05 2.89
C MET A 253 2.27 -4.18 2.95
N ASP A 254 2.47 -5.29 2.23
CA ASP A 254 1.68 -6.51 2.45
C ASP A 254 1.92 -7.11 3.84
N GLU A 255 0.89 -7.75 4.38
CA GLU A 255 1.04 -8.60 5.56
C GLU A 255 1.44 -9.99 5.06
N VAL A 256 2.49 -10.55 5.65
CA VAL A 256 3.19 -11.77 5.21
C VAL A 256 3.28 -12.81 6.32
N LEU A 257 3.54 -14.04 5.91
CA LEU A 257 3.81 -15.18 6.77
C LEU A 257 5.31 -15.44 6.76
N VAL A 258 5.98 -15.25 7.90
CA VAL A 258 7.39 -15.58 8.06
C VAL A 258 7.49 -17.03 8.49
N VAL A 259 8.18 -17.83 7.69
CA VAL A 259 8.29 -19.27 7.84
C VAL A 259 9.75 -19.70 7.78
N ASP A 260 10.07 -20.89 8.29
CA ASP A 260 11.36 -21.53 8.04
C ASP A 260 11.36 -22.31 6.71
N VAL A 261 12.46 -23.01 6.44
CA VAL A 261 12.66 -23.82 5.22
C VAL A 261 11.67 -24.97 5.06
N ASN A 262 10.98 -25.38 6.13
CA ASN A 262 9.98 -26.46 6.12
C ASN A 262 8.55 -25.93 6.04
N ASP A 263 8.37 -24.63 5.74
CA ASP A 263 7.09 -23.90 5.82
C ASP A 263 6.47 -23.92 7.23
N GLU A 264 7.26 -24.08 8.31
CA GLU A 264 6.74 -23.91 9.66
C GLU A 264 6.52 -22.42 9.95
N LEU A 265 5.29 -22.06 10.31
CA LEU A 265 4.95 -20.68 10.66
C LEU A 265 5.70 -20.23 11.92
N ILE A 266 6.54 -19.21 11.77
CA ILE A 266 7.22 -18.54 12.88
C ILE A 266 6.34 -17.40 13.39
N ARG A 267 6.04 -16.42 12.51
CA ARG A 267 5.23 -15.23 12.85
C ARG A 267 4.60 -14.59 11.62
N GLY A 268 3.64 -13.69 11.86
CA GLY A 268 3.18 -12.74 10.84
C GLY A 268 3.96 -11.42 10.92
N GLY A 269 3.99 -10.68 9.81
CA GLY A 269 4.64 -9.38 9.78
C GLY A 269 4.21 -8.54 8.59
N THR A 270 4.76 -7.33 8.50
CA THR A 270 4.53 -6.43 7.37
C THR A 270 5.80 -6.30 6.54
N LEU A 271 5.71 -6.56 5.25
CA LEU A 271 6.80 -6.41 4.30
C LEU A 271 7.10 -4.92 4.06
N HIS A 272 8.37 -4.55 4.04
CA HIS A 272 8.84 -3.16 3.91
C HIS A 272 9.60 -2.88 2.61
N LEU A 273 9.93 -3.91 1.84
CA LEU A 273 10.62 -3.83 0.55
C LEU A 273 9.92 -4.78 -0.44
N SER A 274 9.96 -4.49 -1.73
CA SER A 274 9.45 -5.43 -2.73
C SER A 274 10.23 -6.74 -2.73
N PRO A 275 9.65 -7.87 -3.19
CA PRO A 275 10.37 -9.14 -3.31
C PRO A 275 11.70 -9.02 -4.04
N ARG A 276 11.72 -8.21 -5.10
CA ARG A 276 12.93 -7.91 -5.87
C ARG A 276 14.00 -7.21 -5.04
N GLU A 277 13.64 -6.12 -4.34
CA GLU A 277 14.57 -5.42 -3.46
C GLU A 277 15.08 -6.30 -2.32
N VAL A 278 14.23 -7.19 -1.78
CA VAL A 278 14.65 -8.13 -0.72
C VAL A 278 15.74 -9.07 -1.21
N ARG A 279 15.65 -9.58 -2.45
CA ARG A 279 16.68 -10.45 -3.03
C ARG A 279 17.95 -9.69 -3.40
N ASP A 280 17.81 -8.45 -3.85
CA ASP A 280 18.95 -7.64 -4.29
C ASP A 280 19.77 -7.08 -3.12
N PHE A 281 19.17 -6.93 -1.92
CA PHE A 281 19.81 -6.25 -0.80
C PHE A 281 20.43 -7.19 0.23
N SER A 282 21.69 -6.91 0.60
CA SER A 282 22.39 -7.56 1.73
C SER A 282 22.17 -6.87 3.08
N LYS A 283 21.43 -5.75 3.12
CA LYS A 283 21.17 -4.96 4.33
C LYS A 283 19.78 -4.32 4.29
N GLY A 284 19.28 -3.94 5.45
CA GLY A 284 17.96 -3.35 5.59
C GLY A 284 16.90 -4.34 6.06
N MET A 285 15.81 -3.81 6.60
CA MET A 285 14.70 -4.61 7.14
C MET A 285 13.78 -5.03 5.99
N ALA A 286 13.61 -6.34 5.81
CA ALA A 286 12.64 -6.91 4.88
C ALA A 286 11.25 -6.93 5.50
N VAL A 287 11.10 -7.52 6.69
CA VAL A 287 9.80 -7.69 7.35
C VAL A 287 9.83 -7.11 8.75
N ARG A 288 8.86 -6.25 9.06
CA ARG A 288 8.58 -5.85 10.44
C ARG A 288 7.60 -6.84 11.07
N VAL A 289 8.14 -7.67 11.94
CA VAL A 289 7.42 -8.73 12.64
C VAL A 289 6.50 -8.16 13.72
N ARG A 290 5.42 -8.88 14.06
CA ARG A 290 4.46 -8.53 15.10
C ARG A 290 4.20 -9.68 16.05
#